data_AF-A0A328RT12-F1
#
_entry.id   AF-A0A328RT12-F1
#
_cell.length_a   1.000
_cell.length_b   1.000
_cell.length_c   1.000
_cell.angle_alpha   90.00
_cell.angle_beta   90.00
_cell.angle_gamma   90.00
#
_symmetry.space_group_name_H-M   'P 1'
#
loop_
_entity.id
_entity.type
_entity.pdbx_description
1 polymer ?
#
loop_
_entity_poly.entity_id
_entity_poly.type
_entity_poly.pdbx_seq_one_letter_code
_entity_poly.pdbx_strand_id
1 'polypeptide(L)'
;MINFLLFHKQLLLDFAMDVSNELKSAFTTVSDQGKEQPFEICAAEFPKLFVSALFEYHQERYFILTDAKIIYALSNRMLGGDGHIETRPQKLFTEAESFFVTAFFEGIKRHYTTLGKDVTLLRSESTENQSQPFFKEQLVYQLKAACFLGEKSIGSVYICSAQRSGQ
;
A
#
# COMPACT_ATOMS: atom_id res chain seq x y z
N MET A 1 10.92 -7.92 -18.78
CA MET A 1 11.03 -7.20 -17.50
C MET A 1 10.12 -5.98 -17.58
N ILE A 2 8.89 -6.09 -17.06
CA ILE A 2 7.99 -4.93 -16.99
C ILE A 2 8.65 -3.92 -16.05
N ASN A 3 8.80 -2.67 -16.49
CA ASN A 3 9.41 -1.63 -15.68
C ASN A 3 8.62 -1.49 -14.37
N PHE A 4 9.20 -1.96 -13.24
CA PHE A 4 8.58 -1.98 -11.92
C PHE A 4 7.93 -0.62 -11.63
N LEU A 5 8.63 0.47 -11.93
CA LEU A 5 8.17 1.82 -11.65
C LEU A 5 6.90 2.15 -12.45
N LEU A 6 6.92 1.90 -13.76
CA LEU A 6 5.79 2.21 -14.64
C LEU A 6 4.54 1.41 -14.23
N PHE A 7 4.72 0.12 -13.98
CA PHE A 7 3.61 -0.75 -13.60
C PHE A 7 2.98 -0.34 -12.27
N HIS A 8 3.78 -0.10 -11.23
CA HIS A 8 3.22 0.24 -9.92
C HIS A 8 2.68 1.67 -9.85
N LYS A 9 3.22 2.61 -10.65
CA LYS A 9 2.58 3.92 -10.84
C LYS A 9 1.20 3.79 -11.48
N GLN A 10 1.06 2.95 -12.51
CA GLN A 10 -0.25 2.69 -13.13
C GLN A 10 -1.21 2.01 -12.14
N LEU A 11 -0.74 1.00 -11.40
CA LEU A 11 -1.52 0.32 -10.37
C LEU A 11 -2.08 1.31 -9.33
N LEU A 12 -1.24 2.23 -8.84
CA LEU A 12 -1.64 3.25 -7.87
C LEU A 12 -2.66 4.24 -8.46
N LEU A 13 -2.49 4.62 -9.73
CA LEU A 13 -3.43 5.49 -10.43
C LEU A 13 -4.80 4.82 -10.60
N ASP A 14 -4.82 3.57 -11.06
CA ASP A 14 -6.05 2.79 -11.25
C ASP A 14 -6.78 2.58 -9.93
N PHE A 15 -6.03 2.21 -8.89
CA PHE A 15 -6.56 2.10 -7.53
C PHE A 15 -7.15 3.42 -7.05
N ALA A 16 -6.47 4.54 -7.31
CA ALA A 16 -6.95 5.85 -6.89
C ALA A 16 -8.26 6.27 -7.59
N MET A 17 -8.40 5.92 -8.86
CA MET A 17 -9.64 6.14 -9.62
C MET A 17 -10.80 5.32 -9.06
N ASP A 18 -10.56 4.03 -8.76
CA ASP A 18 -11.60 3.14 -8.21
C ASP A 18 -12.07 3.61 -6.84
N VAL A 19 -11.14 3.95 -5.95
CA VAL A 19 -11.47 4.54 -4.64
C VAL A 19 -12.25 5.84 -4.81
N SER A 20 -11.84 6.71 -5.76
CA SER A 20 -12.55 7.97 -6.00
C SER A 20 -14.00 7.74 -6.44
N ASN A 21 -14.19 6.75 -7.33
CA ASN A 21 -15.49 6.37 -7.86
C ASN A 21 -16.40 5.79 -6.79
N GLU A 22 -15.86 4.99 -5.87
CA GLU A 22 -16.61 4.40 -4.76
C GLU A 22 -17.00 5.47 -3.74
N LEU A 23 -16.06 6.32 -3.34
CA LEU A 23 -16.26 7.33 -2.30
C LEU A 23 -17.01 8.59 -2.75
N LYS A 24 -17.23 8.74 -4.06
CA LYS A 24 -17.73 9.98 -4.68
C LYS A 24 -16.93 11.21 -4.21
N SER A 25 -15.62 11.04 -4.09
CA SER A 25 -14.68 12.04 -3.58
C SER A 25 -13.35 11.87 -4.29
N ALA A 26 -12.61 12.96 -4.55
CA ALA A 26 -11.31 12.87 -5.19
C ALA A 26 -10.30 12.19 -4.25
N PHE A 27 -9.81 11.01 -4.61
CA PHE A 27 -8.68 10.36 -3.98
C PHE A 27 -7.53 10.33 -4.99
N THR A 28 -6.39 10.91 -4.64
CA THR A 28 -5.24 11.03 -5.57
C THR A 28 -3.96 10.50 -4.93
N THR A 29 -3.06 10.02 -5.79
CA THR A 29 -1.75 9.52 -5.40
C THR A 29 -0.65 10.25 -6.16
N VAL A 30 0.41 10.66 -5.46
CA VAL A 30 1.60 11.26 -6.06
C VAL A 30 2.81 10.39 -5.74
N SER A 31 3.28 9.66 -6.75
CA SER A 31 4.42 8.74 -6.63
C SER A 31 5.76 9.44 -6.85
N ASP A 32 6.78 9.02 -6.12
CA ASP A 32 8.16 9.45 -6.34
C ASP A 32 8.80 8.75 -7.57
N GLN A 33 10.12 8.91 -7.74
CA GLN A 33 10.85 8.28 -8.84
C GLN A 33 11.27 6.83 -8.56
N GLY A 34 10.94 6.29 -7.39
CA GLY A 34 11.50 5.05 -6.89
C GLY A 34 12.98 5.17 -6.54
N LYS A 35 13.46 4.28 -5.67
CA LYS A 35 14.85 4.22 -5.25
C LYS A 35 15.26 2.79 -4.89
N GLU A 36 16.52 2.47 -5.10
CA GLU A 36 17.12 1.22 -4.66
C GLU A 36 17.94 1.46 -3.40
N GLN A 37 17.64 0.73 -2.33
CA GLN A 37 18.32 0.86 -1.06
C GLN A 37 18.16 -0.42 -0.21
N PRO A 38 19.02 -0.64 0.80
CA PRO A 38 18.82 -1.71 1.78
C PRO A 38 17.45 -1.63 2.45
N PHE A 39 16.84 -2.80 2.71
CA PHE A 39 15.50 -2.87 3.30
C PHE A 39 15.41 -2.17 4.66
N GLU A 40 16.47 -2.20 5.48
CA GLU A 40 16.48 -1.49 6.77
C GLU A 40 16.32 0.03 6.63
N ILE A 41 16.87 0.62 5.55
CA ILE A 41 16.73 2.05 5.26
C ILE A 41 15.30 2.33 4.82
N CYS A 42 14.73 1.48 3.96
CA CYS A 42 13.31 1.54 3.62
C CYS A 42 12.41 1.46 4.86
N ALA A 43 12.70 0.50 5.75
CA ALA A 43 11.90 0.23 6.93
C ALA A 43 11.89 1.40 7.93
N ALA A 44 12.99 2.14 8.01
CA ALA A 44 13.07 3.35 8.83
C ALA A 44 12.13 4.48 8.34
N GLU A 45 11.65 4.45 7.09
CA GLU A 45 10.72 5.43 6.53
C GLU A 45 9.24 5.04 6.69
N PHE A 46 8.95 3.82 7.14
CA PHE A 46 7.59 3.35 7.30
C PHE A 46 6.88 4.11 8.44
N PRO A 47 5.59 4.42 8.28
CA PRO A 47 4.81 5.05 9.34
C PRO A 47 4.70 4.11 10.54
N LYS A 48 4.56 4.66 11.76
CA LYS A 48 4.47 3.82 12.98
C LYS A 48 3.26 2.88 13.03
N LEU A 49 2.21 3.20 12.29
CA LEU A 49 1.00 2.41 12.23
C LEU A 49 0.70 2.19 10.75
N PHE A 50 0.74 0.94 10.34
CA PHE A 50 0.49 0.56 8.95
C PHE A 50 -0.26 -0.77 8.87
N VAL A 51 -0.81 -0.99 7.68
CA VAL A 51 -1.15 -2.32 7.21
C VAL A 51 -0.20 -2.70 6.10
N SER A 52 0.11 -3.98 6.01
CA SER A 52 0.97 -4.49 4.96
C SER A 52 0.41 -5.76 4.37
N ALA A 53 0.83 -6.05 3.14
CA ALA A 53 0.55 -7.27 2.44
C ALA A 53 1.79 -7.71 1.66
N LEU A 54 2.02 -9.01 1.64
CA LEU A 54 3.05 -9.65 0.83
C LEU A 54 2.37 -10.40 -0.31
N PHE A 55 2.64 -9.95 -1.53
CA PHE A 55 2.20 -10.60 -2.76
C PHE A 55 3.35 -11.37 -3.39
N GLU A 56 3.03 -12.45 -4.09
CA GLU A 56 3.99 -13.20 -4.89
C GLU A 56 3.51 -13.34 -6.34
N TYR A 57 4.40 -13.08 -7.29
CA TYR A 57 4.15 -13.21 -8.72
C TYR A 57 5.38 -13.81 -9.39
N HIS A 58 5.26 -14.96 -10.05
CA HIS A 58 6.40 -15.68 -10.63
C HIS A 58 7.62 -15.78 -9.68
N GLN A 59 7.36 -16.10 -8.41
CA GLN A 59 8.37 -16.20 -7.35
C GLN A 59 9.12 -14.88 -7.03
N GLU A 60 8.62 -13.74 -7.48
CA GLU A 60 9.02 -12.41 -7.03
C GLU A 60 8.07 -11.93 -5.94
N ARG A 61 8.61 -11.34 -4.88
CA ARG A 61 7.84 -10.88 -3.72
C ARG A 61 7.70 -9.38 -3.72
N TYR A 62 6.45 -8.94 -3.62
CA TYR A 62 6.06 -7.53 -3.56
C TYR A 62 5.46 -7.25 -2.19
N PHE A 63 6.14 -6.43 -1.42
CA PHE A 63 5.67 -5.97 -0.13
C PHE A 63 5.01 -4.61 -0.29
N ILE A 64 3.70 -4.55 -0.03
CA ILE A 64 2.92 -3.33 -0.09
C ILE A 64 2.58 -2.93 1.34
N LEU A 65 2.85 -1.69 1.70
CA LEU A 65 2.58 -1.12 3.01
C LEU A 65 1.80 0.17 2.87
N THR A 66 0.75 0.33 3.65
CA THR A 66 -0.15 1.49 3.62
C THR A 66 -0.23 2.09 5.00
N ASP A 67 -0.02 3.41 5.12
CA ASP A 67 -0.26 4.14 6.36
C ASP A 67 -1.69 3.88 6.86
N ALA A 68 -1.83 3.50 8.12
CA ALA A 68 -3.13 3.23 8.72
C ALA A 68 -4.09 4.43 8.59
N LYS A 69 -3.56 5.67 8.58
CA LYS A 69 -4.36 6.90 8.37
C LYS A 69 -5.18 6.86 7.07
N ILE A 70 -4.68 6.21 6.03
CA ILE A 70 -5.42 6.04 4.78
C ILE A 70 -6.64 5.18 5.04
N ILE A 71 -6.49 4.03 5.68
CA ILE A 71 -7.60 3.12 6.01
C ILE A 71 -8.65 3.84 6.85
N TYR A 72 -8.24 4.59 7.87
CA TYR A 72 -9.16 5.36 8.71
C TYR A 72 -9.90 6.45 7.94
N ALA A 73 -9.19 7.23 7.10
CA ALA A 73 -9.80 8.29 6.31
C ALA A 73 -10.83 7.73 5.31
N LEU A 74 -10.50 6.63 4.64
CA LEU A 74 -11.40 5.99 3.68
C LEU A 74 -12.60 5.36 4.39
N SER A 75 -12.40 4.66 5.52
CA SER A 75 -13.50 4.04 6.27
C SER A 75 -14.45 5.10 6.85
N ASN A 76 -13.93 6.18 7.42
CA ASN A 76 -14.72 7.32 7.88
C ASN A 76 -15.58 7.90 6.75
N ARG A 77 -14.98 8.08 5.56
CA ARG A 77 -15.71 8.59 4.39
C ARG A 77 -16.82 7.64 3.93
N MET A 78 -16.57 6.32 3.91
CA MET A 78 -17.58 5.32 3.54
C MET A 78 -18.76 5.28 4.50
N LEU A 79 -18.54 5.60 5.77
CA LEU A 79 -19.59 5.69 6.79
C LEU A 79 -20.29 7.07 6.83
N GLY A 80 -20.09 7.91 5.81
CA GLY A 80 -20.74 9.22 5.68
C GLY A 80 -19.98 10.39 6.30
N GLY A 81 -18.78 10.17 6.82
CA GLY A 81 -17.90 11.22 7.32
C GLY A 81 -17.20 12.02 6.22
N ASP A 82 -16.37 12.99 6.59
CA ASP A 82 -15.60 13.82 5.66
C ASP A 82 -14.18 13.30 5.39
N GLY A 83 -13.80 12.17 6.02
CA GLY A 83 -12.48 11.57 5.95
C GLY A 83 -11.42 12.25 6.82
N HIS A 84 -11.82 13.21 7.67
CA HIS A 84 -10.91 13.86 8.60
C HIS A 84 -10.71 13.03 9.86
N ILE A 85 -9.46 12.66 10.13
CA ILE A 85 -9.05 11.93 11.34
C ILE A 85 -8.39 12.92 12.29
N GLU A 86 -9.17 13.53 13.18
CA GLU A 86 -8.69 14.54 14.14
C GLU A 86 -7.77 13.93 15.21
N THR A 87 -8.09 12.73 15.68
CA THR A 87 -7.31 12.02 16.70
C THR A 87 -6.60 10.84 16.07
N ARG A 88 -5.27 10.80 16.21
CA ARG A 88 -4.47 9.68 15.74
C ARG A 88 -4.87 8.44 16.54
N PRO A 89 -5.42 7.39 15.90
CA PRO A 89 -5.83 6.20 16.62
C PRO A 89 -4.60 5.56 17.28
N GLN A 90 -4.72 5.28 18.58
CA GLN A 90 -3.68 4.67 19.40
C GLN A 90 -3.78 3.13 19.45
N LYS A 91 -4.77 2.55 18.78
CA LYS A 91 -5.11 1.13 18.83
C LYS A 91 -5.13 0.51 17.43
N LEU A 92 -5.13 -0.83 17.44
CA LEU A 92 -5.43 -1.68 16.29
C LEU A 92 -6.80 -1.36 15.68
N PHE A 93 -6.94 -1.66 14.38
CA PHE A 93 -8.19 -1.54 13.64
C PHE A 93 -9.35 -2.25 14.34
N THR A 94 -10.52 -1.62 14.33
CA THR A 94 -11.81 -2.24 14.66
C THR A 94 -12.12 -3.36 13.65
N GLU A 95 -13.13 -4.18 13.93
CA GLU A 95 -13.59 -5.22 12.99
C GLU A 95 -14.02 -4.63 11.64
N ALA A 96 -14.73 -3.51 11.66
CA ALA A 96 -15.16 -2.80 10.45
C ALA A 96 -13.96 -2.29 9.64
N GLU A 97 -12.96 -1.71 10.30
CA GLU A 97 -11.74 -1.26 9.64
C GLU A 97 -10.89 -2.43 9.14
N SER A 98 -10.84 -3.55 9.87
CA SER A 98 -10.15 -4.76 9.43
C SER A 98 -10.79 -5.35 8.17
N PHE A 99 -12.12 -5.32 8.07
CA PHE A 99 -12.83 -5.67 6.84
C PHE A 99 -12.41 -4.76 5.68
N PHE A 100 -12.26 -3.45 5.92
CA PHE A 100 -11.74 -2.51 4.92
C PHE A 100 -10.32 -2.83 4.48
N VAL A 101 -9.45 -3.22 5.41
CA VAL A 101 -8.07 -3.64 5.09
C VAL A 101 -8.07 -4.84 4.15
N THR A 102 -8.90 -5.84 4.42
CA THR A 102 -9.05 -7.01 3.53
C THR A 102 -9.57 -6.58 2.16
N ALA A 103 -10.63 -5.78 2.10
CA ALA A 103 -11.20 -5.29 0.85
C ALA A 103 -10.19 -4.46 0.04
N PHE A 104 -9.36 -3.66 0.71
CA PHE A 104 -8.29 -2.86 0.11
C PHE A 104 -7.25 -3.75 -0.59
N PHE A 105 -6.73 -4.77 0.09
CA PHE A 105 -5.72 -5.66 -0.49
C PHE A 105 -6.30 -6.60 -1.56
N GLU A 106 -7.56 -7.04 -1.42
CA GLU A 106 -8.27 -7.77 -2.48
C GLU A 106 -8.51 -6.88 -3.71
N GLY A 107 -8.78 -5.59 -3.51
CA GLY A 107 -8.83 -4.60 -4.59
C GLY A 107 -7.51 -4.51 -5.35
N ILE A 108 -6.40 -4.38 -4.63
CA ILE A 108 -5.05 -4.39 -5.23
C ILE A 108 -4.82 -5.70 -6.01
N LYS A 109 -5.10 -6.86 -5.42
CA LYS A 109 -4.98 -8.16 -6.09
C LYS A 109 -5.81 -8.23 -7.38
N ARG A 110 -7.04 -7.72 -7.35
CA ARG A 110 -7.92 -7.66 -8.52
C ARG A 110 -7.30 -6.80 -9.63
N HIS A 111 -6.71 -5.65 -9.30
CA HIS A 111 -6.02 -4.81 -10.28
C HIS A 111 -4.82 -5.52 -10.92
N TYR A 112 -4.00 -6.23 -10.13
CA TYR A 112 -2.94 -7.07 -10.69
C TYR A 112 -3.51 -8.07 -11.71
N THR A 113 -4.62 -8.74 -11.36
CA THR A 113 -5.27 -9.73 -12.22
C THR A 113 -5.80 -9.09 -13.52
N THR A 114 -6.44 -7.92 -13.43
CA THR A 114 -6.93 -7.14 -14.59
C THR A 114 -5.79 -6.75 -15.54
N LEU A 115 -4.58 -6.51 -15.00
CA LEU A 115 -3.38 -6.21 -15.77
C LEU A 115 -2.64 -7.48 -16.25
N GLY A 116 -3.27 -8.65 -16.18
CA GLY A 116 -2.72 -9.92 -16.66
C GLY A 116 -1.64 -10.52 -15.75
N LYS A 117 -1.57 -10.10 -14.48
CA LYS A 117 -0.65 -10.66 -13.48
C LYS A 117 -1.43 -11.40 -12.40
N ASP A 118 -1.35 -12.72 -12.41
CA ASP A 118 -1.97 -13.54 -11.36
C ASP A 118 -1.09 -13.58 -10.12
N VAL A 119 -1.35 -12.66 -9.18
CA VAL A 119 -0.59 -12.55 -7.94
C VAL A 119 -1.26 -13.30 -6.80
N THR A 120 -0.44 -13.98 -6.00
CA THR A 120 -0.89 -14.65 -4.78
C THR A 120 -0.66 -13.73 -3.59
N LEU A 121 -1.72 -13.42 -2.84
CA LEU A 121 -1.59 -12.79 -1.53
C LEU A 121 -1.11 -13.85 -0.53
N LEU A 122 0.15 -13.76 -0.08
CA LEU A 122 0.73 -14.72 0.86
C LEU A 122 0.34 -14.43 2.30
N ARG A 123 0.34 -13.15 2.67
CA ARG A 123 0.00 -12.68 4.02
C ARG A 123 -0.42 -11.21 4.01
N SER A 124 -1.23 -10.82 4.99
CA SER A 124 -1.54 -9.43 5.31
C SER A 124 -1.45 -9.22 6.82
N GLU A 125 -0.86 -8.11 7.25
CA GLU A 125 -0.58 -7.83 8.65
C GLU A 125 -0.93 -6.39 8.99
N SER A 126 -1.40 -6.15 10.21
CA SER A 126 -1.79 -4.83 10.71
C SER A 126 -0.98 -4.36 11.92
N THR A 127 0.14 -5.04 12.21
CA THR A 127 1.03 -4.73 13.35
C THR A 127 2.47 -4.56 12.88
N GLU A 128 3.15 -3.56 13.42
CA GLU A 128 4.55 -3.22 13.12
C GLU A 128 5.52 -4.40 13.32
N ASN A 129 5.25 -5.27 14.30
CA ASN A 129 6.22 -6.24 14.81
C ASN A 129 6.31 -7.54 13.99
N GLN A 130 5.53 -7.71 12.92
CA GLN A 130 5.43 -9.01 12.23
C GLN A 130 5.94 -8.99 10.78
N SER A 131 6.11 -7.81 10.19
CA SER A 131 6.35 -7.70 8.75
C SER A 131 7.84 -7.52 8.44
N GLN A 132 8.63 -8.60 8.54
CA GLN A 132 9.97 -8.65 7.94
C GLN A 132 9.95 -9.53 6.67
N PRO A 133 9.55 -8.99 5.50
CA PRO A 133 9.48 -9.73 4.24
C PRO A 133 10.85 -9.99 3.59
N PHE A 134 11.86 -9.20 3.96
CA PHE A 134 13.21 -9.21 3.38
C PHE A 134 14.27 -9.18 4.49
N PHE A 135 15.48 -9.64 4.19
CA PHE A 135 16.62 -9.42 5.10
C PHE A 135 16.94 -7.93 5.17
N LYS A 136 17.47 -7.44 6.31
CA LYS A 136 17.68 -6.01 6.54
C LYS A 136 18.60 -5.37 5.49
N GLU A 137 19.61 -6.11 5.07
CA GLU A 137 20.69 -5.69 4.16
C GLU A 137 20.34 -6.01 2.71
N GLN A 138 19.22 -6.69 2.46
CA GLN A 138 18.77 -7.02 1.13
C GLN A 138 18.44 -5.72 0.37
N LEU A 139 19.04 -5.55 -0.80
CA LEU A 139 18.70 -4.45 -1.70
C LEU A 139 17.27 -4.64 -2.21
N VAL A 140 16.45 -3.62 -2.03
CA VAL A 140 15.09 -3.58 -2.51
C VAL A 140 14.87 -2.32 -3.33
N TYR A 141 14.04 -2.44 -4.35
CA TYR A 141 13.52 -1.31 -5.07
C TYR A 141 12.22 -0.85 -4.40
N GLN A 142 12.19 0.39 -3.94
CA GLN A 142 11.07 1.01 -3.24
C GLN A 142 10.43 2.08 -4.11
N LEU A 143 9.10 2.08 -4.18
CA LEU A 143 8.27 3.19 -4.66
C LEU A 143 7.44 3.72 -3.49
N LYS A 144 7.48 5.04 -3.29
CA LYS A 144 6.60 5.71 -2.32
C LYS A 144 5.58 6.56 -3.05
N ALA A 145 4.34 6.53 -2.58
CA ALA A 145 3.27 7.38 -3.07
C ALA A 145 2.54 8.07 -1.93
N ALA A 146 2.53 9.40 -1.96
CA ALA A 146 1.71 10.20 -1.05
C ALA A 146 0.24 10.15 -1.49
N CYS A 147 -0.68 9.96 -0.54
CA CYS A 147 -2.11 9.85 -0.79
C CYS A 147 -2.85 11.08 -0.27
N PHE A 148 -3.84 11.53 -1.03
CA PHE A 148 -4.66 12.69 -0.71
C PHE A 148 -6.14 12.38 -0.89
N LEU A 149 -6.98 12.91 0.00
CA LEU A 149 -8.44 12.92 -0.14
C LEU A 149 -8.89 14.39 -0.27
N GLY A 150 -9.36 14.76 -1.45
CA GLY A 150 -9.43 16.15 -1.89
C GLY A 150 -8.02 16.76 -1.88
N GLU A 151 -7.87 17.86 -1.15
CA GLU A 151 -6.58 18.54 -0.96
C GLU A 151 -5.84 18.10 0.31
N LYS A 152 -6.46 17.26 1.15
CA LYS A 152 -5.90 16.83 2.45
C LYS A 152 -4.98 15.63 2.26
N SER A 153 -3.73 15.74 2.72
CA SER A 153 -2.81 14.59 2.80
C SER A 153 -3.27 13.61 3.88
N ILE A 154 -3.41 12.33 3.51
CA ILE A 154 -3.92 11.28 4.40
C ILE A 154 -2.94 10.12 4.64
N GLY A 155 -1.73 10.19 4.10
CA GLY A 155 -0.67 9.22 4.38
C GLY A 155 0.16 8.86 3.15
N SER A 156 0.81 7.70 3.19
CA SER A 156 1.56 7.18 2.04
C SER A 156 1.39 5.68 1.90
N VAL A 157 1.47 5.21 0.65
CA VAL A 157 1.64 3.81 0.27
C VAL A 157 3.09 3.60 -0.14
N TYR A 158 3.66 2.48 0.28
CA TYR A 158 5.00 2.04 -0.03
C TYR A 158 4.92 0.68 -0.72
N ILE A 159 5.67 0.51 -1.79
CA ILE A 159 5.77 -0.76 -2.52
C ILE A 159 7.24 -1.11 -2.63
N CYS A 160 7.63 -2.25 -2.08
CA CYS A 160 8.99 -2.75 -2.10
C CYS A 160 9.05 -4.09 -2.84
N SER A 161 10.04 -4.27 -3.70
CA SER A 161 10.38 -5.56 -4.30
C SER A 161 11.87 -5.79 -4.20
N ALA A 162 12.27 -6.98 -3.78
CA ALA A 162 13.64 -7.42 -3.96
C ALA A 162 13.86 -7.70 -5.46
N GLN A 163 14.94 -7.18 -6.04
CA GLN A 163 15.38 -7.66 -7.34
C GLN A 163 15.95 -9.07 -7.17
N ARG A 164 15.69 -9.95 -8.13
CA ARG A 164 16.47 -11.19 -8.25
C ARG A 164 17.88 -10.80 -8.66
N SER A 165 18.85 -11.04 -7.78
CA SER A 165 20.24 -11.21 -8.20
C SER A 165 20.24 -12.33 -9.25
N GLY A 166 20.64 -12.00 -10.47
CA GLY A 166 20.33 -12.77 -11.67
C GLY A 166 20.51 -14.29 -11.58
N GLN A 167 19.57 -15.00 -12.20
CA GLN A 167 19.84 -16.22 -12.95
C GLN A 167 19.57 -15.92 -14.42
#